data_AF-A0A9W5VPU8-F1
#
_entry.id   AF-A0A9W5VPU8-F1
#
_cell.length_a   1.000
_cell.length_b   1.000
_cell.length_c   1.000
_cell.angle_alpha   90.00
_cell.angle_beta   90.00
_cell.angle_gamma   90.00
#
_symmetry.space_group_name_H-M   'P 1'
#
loop_
_entity.id
_entity.type
_entity.pdbx_description
1 polymer ?
#
loop_
_entity_poly.entity_id
_entity_poly.type
_entity_poly.pdbx_seq_one_letter_code
_entity_poly.pdbx_strand_id
1 'polypeptide(L)'
;MLKNKLKNYVKVFVLYFIILILYYTLFEFGKEYMELRVDSVLLPQLYLAVGRMILGLLIWFLPDKLGIKVHFICKIIIYIITMILTLIFLDVLGLLD
;
A
#
# COMPACT_ATOMS: atom_id res chain seq x y z
N MET A 1 -17.77 18.05 15.78
CA MET A 1 -16.80 16.98 16.17
C MET A 1 -16.71 15.85 15.13
N LEU A 2 -17.84 15.32 14.62
CA LEU A 2 -17.87 14.23 13.62
C LEU A 2 -17.17 14.56 12.28
N LYS A 3 -17.37 15.79 11.77
CA LYS A 3 -16.83 16.27 10.49
C LYS A 3 -15.29 16.22 10.41
N ASN A 4 -14.59 16.50 11.52
CA ASN A 4 -13.12 16.42 11.57
C ASN A 4 -12.62 14.97 11.59
N LYS A 5 -13.36 14.04 12.23
CA LYS A 5 -13.01 12.61 12.22
C LYS A 5 -13.16 12.01 10.82
N LEU A 6 -14.27 12.31 10.14
CA LEU A 6 -14.49 11.86 8.75
C LEU A 6 -13.39 12.38 7.81
N LYS A 7 -13.01 13.66 7.94
CA LYS A 7 -11.91 14.26 7.17
C LYS A 7 -10.59 13.50 7.36
N ASN A 8 -10.28 13.09 8.59
CA ASN A 8 -9.07 12.32 8.87
C ASN A 8 -9.13 10.92 8.25
N TYR A 9 -10.27 10.22 8.31
CA TYR A 9 -10.42 8.92 7.66
C TYR A 9 -10.24 9.00 6.14
N VAL A 10 -10.83 10.01 5.50
CA VAL A 10 -10.66 10.23 4.04
C VAL A 10 -9.19 10.51 3.71
N LYS A 11 -8.49 11.32 4.52
CA LYS A 11 -7.05 11.57 4.32
C LYS A 11 -6.23 10.29 4.41
N VAL A 12 -6.48 9.44 5.42
CA VAL A 12 -5.78 8.15 5.56
C VAL A 12 -6.09 7.23 4.39
N PHE A 13 -7.35 7.20 3.95
CA PHE A 13 -7.77 6.39 2.81
C PHE A 13 -7.01 6.78 1.53
N VAL A 14 -6.99 8.07 1.18
CA VAL A 14 -6.27 8.57 0.01
C VAL A 14 -4.76 8.30 0.12
N LEU A 15 -4.20 8.48 1.31
CA LEU A 15 -2.79 8.21 1.58
C LEU A 15 -2.46 6.73 1.33
N TYR A 16 -3.26 5.82 1.88
CA TYR A 16 -3.05 4.39 1.68
C TYR A 16 -3.23 3.97 0.23
N PHE A 17 -4.16 4.61 -0.49
CA PHE A 17 -4.40 4.31 -1.90
C PHE A 17 -3.16 4.59 -2.73
N ILE A 18 -2.54 5.77 -2.51
CA ILE A 18 -1.29 6.15 -3.16
C ILE A 18 -0.15 5.18 -2.77
N ILE A 19 -0.03 4.84 -1.49
CA ILE A 19 1.01 3.92 -1.01
C ILE A 19 0.87 2.54 -1.66
N LEU A 20 -0.36 2.02 -1.78
CA LEU A 20 -0.61 0.71 -2.37
C LEU A 20 -0.31 0.68 -3.86
N ILE A 21 -0.67 1.73 -4.61
CA ILE A 21 -0.29 1.85 -6.02
C ILE A 21 1.24 1.88 -6.15
N LEU A 22 1.93 2.73 -5.39
CA LEU A 22 3.39 2.79 -5.43
C LEU A 22 4.04 1.46 -5.04
N TYR A 23 3.50 0.79 -4.02
CA TYR A 23 3.97 -0.53 -3.60
C TYR A 23 3.84 -1.53 -4.76
N TYR A 24 2.68 -1.58 -5.40
CA TYR A 24 2.43 -2.50 -6.49
C TYR A 24 3.36 -2.24 -7.68
N THR A 25 3.45 -0.98 -8.13
CA THR A 25 4.29 -0.59 -9.27
C THR A 25 5.78 -0.80 -9.01
N LEU A 26 6.26 -0.49 -7.79
CA LEU A 26 7.68 -0.64 -7.49
C LEU A 26 8.03 -2.09 -7.19
N PHE A 27 7.30 -2.74 -6.27
CA PHE A 27 7.73 -4.02 -5.72
C PHE A 27 7.14 -5.23 -6.42
N GLU A 28 5.84 -5.25 -6.75
CA GLU A 28 5.24 -6.41 -7.43
C GLU A 28 5.69 -6.45 -8.90
N PHE A 29 5.51 -5.36 -9.65
CA PHE A 29 6.02 -5.26 -11.02
C PHE A 29 7.55 -5.34 -11.09
N GLY A 30 8.27 -4.72 -10.15
CA GLY A 30 9.72 -4.78 -10.10
C GLY A 30 10.24 -6.19 -9.82
N LYS A 31 9.53 -6.97 -9.00
CA LYS A 31 9.84 -8.39 -8.77
C LYS A 31 9.67 -9.18 -10.06
N GLU A 32 8.55 -9.03 -10.75
CA GLU A 32 8.30 -9.74 -12.01
C GLU A 32 9.38 -9.43 -13.06
N TYR A 33 9.76 -8.16 -13.17
CA TYR A 33 10.86 -7.74 -14.02
C TYR A 33 12.20 -8.41 -13.64
N MET A 34 12.50 -8.51 -12.33
CA MET A 34 13.70 -9.18 -11.84
C MET A 34 13.67 -10.69 -12.13
N GLU A 35 12.52 -11.35 -11.96
CA GLU A 35 12.35 -12.77 -12.25
C GLU A 35 12.61 -13.09 -13.73
N LEU A 36 12.28 -12.17 -14.64
CA LEU A 36 12.55 -12.33 -16.08
C LEU A 36 14.01 -12.09 -16.48
N ARG A 37 14.82 -11.40 -15.65
CA ARG A 37 16.14 -10.89 -16.04
C ARG A 37 17.30 -11.38 -15.18
N VAL A 38 17.01 -11.89 -13.99
CA VAL A 38 18.02 -12.31 -13.02
C VAL A 38 17.85 -13.80 -12.76
N ASP A 39 18.92 -14.56 -13.00
CA ASP A 39 18.95 -16.00 -12.72
C ASP A 39 19.18 -16.27 -11.22
N SER A 40 18.23 -15.80 -10.41
CA SER A 40 18.24 -15.94 -8.96
C SER A 40 16.82 -15.95 -8.42
N VAL A 41 16.47 -17.03 -7.73
CA VAL A 41 15.16 -17.16 -7.06
C VAL A 41 15.10 -16.34 -5.76
N LEU A 42 16.26 -16.13 -5.12
CA LEU A 42 16.34 -15.48 -3.80
C LEU A 42 16.22 -13.96 -3.89
N LEU A 43 16.82 -13.34 -4.90
CA LEU A 43 16.89 -11.88 -4.99
C LEU A 43 15.51 -11.21 -5.17
N PRO A 44 14.61 -11.68 -6.05
CA PRO A 44 13.27 -11.12 -6.19
C PRO A 44 12.43 -11.29 -4.92
N GLN A 45 12.61 -12.41 -4.19
CA GLN A 45 11.92 -12.65 -2.92
C GLN A 45 12.39 -11.70 -1.82
N LEU A 46 13.70 -11.45 -1.71
CA LEU A 46 14.25 -10.48 -0.78
C LEU A 46 13.78 -9.06 -1.11
N TYR A 47 13.77 -8.71 -2.41
CA TYR A 47 13.25 -7.43 -2.88
C TYR A 47 11.79 -7.21 -2.45
N LEU A 48 10.94 -8.22 -2.66
CA LEU A 48 9.54 -8.17 -2.24
C LEU A 48 9.39 -8.08 -0.71
N ALA A 49 10.21 -8.84 0.05
CA ALA A 49 10.18 -8.82 1.50
C ALA A 49 10.50 -7.41 2.05
N VAL A 50 11.50 -6.73 1.47
CA VAL A 50 11.82 -5.33 1.81
C VAL A 50 10.63 -4.43 1.50
N GLY A 51 10.00 -4.58 0.34
CA GLY A 51 8.80 -3.83 -0.03
C GLY A 51 7.66 -3.98 0.98
N ARG A 52 7.39 -5.22 1.43
CA ARG A 52 6.34 -5.52 2.42
C ARG A 52 6.64 -4.91 3.79
N MET A 53 7.91 -4.94 4.22
CA MET A 53 8.31 -4.27 5.47
C MET A 53 8.09 -2.76 5.38
N ILE A 54 8.50 -2.14 4.27
CA ILE A 54 8.30 -0.70 4.03
C ILE A 54 6.81 -0.36 4.02
N LEU A 55 5.99 -1.14 3.31
CA LEU A 55 4.54 -0.96 3.25
C LEU A 55 3.91 -0.98 4.65
N GLY A 56 4.25 -1.99 5.46
CA GLY A 56 3.76 -2.11 6.84
C GLY A 56 4.14 -0.90 7.69
N LEU A 57 5.38 -0.43 7.59
CA LEU A 57 5.85 0.77 8.30
C LEU A 57 5.11 2.03 7.88
N LEU A 58 4.87 2.22 6.57
CA LEU A 58 4.15 3.37 6.05
C LEU A 58 2.70 3.40 6.55
N ILE A 59 1.98 2.28 6.47
CA ILE A 59 0.60 2.17 6.97
C ILE A 59 0.55 2.46 8.48
N TRP A 60 1.52 1.95 9.23
CA TRP A 60 1.53 2.13 10.68
C TRP A 60 1.83 3.57 11.10
N PHE A 61 2.95 4.12 10.63
CA PHE A 61 3.54 5.36 11.18
C PHE A 61 3.20 6.62 10.38
N LEU A 62 2.97 6.52 9.07
CA LEU A 62 2.82 7.72 8.23
C LEU A 62 1.61 8.59 8.59
N PRO A 63 0.41 8.03 8.90
CA PRO A 63 -0.72 8.83 9.35
C PRO A 63 -0.39 9.65 10.61
N ASP A 64 0.32 9.04 11.56
CA ASP A 64 0.66 9.69 12.84
C ASP A 64 1.69 10.79 12.64
N LYS A 65 2.70 10.56 11.78
CA LYS A 65 3.69 11.57 11.37
C LYS A 65 3.05 12.78 10.70
N LEU A 66 1.96 12.58 9.95
CA LEU A 66 1.19 13.65 9.31
C LEU A 66 0.19 14.33 10.26
N GLY A 67 0.21 13.98 11.55
CA GLY A 67 -0.71 14.52 12.55
C GLY A 67 -2.16 14.02 12.41
N ILE A 68 -2.39 12.98 11.60
CA ILE A 68 -3.72 12.42 11.34
C ILE A 68 -4.02 11.36 12.42
N LYS A 69 -4.59 11.82 13.53
CA LYS A 69 -4.98 10.92 14.64
C LYS A 69 -6.17 10.06 14.23
N VAL A 70 -5.91 8.77 14.00
CA VAL A 70 -6.90 7.73 13.71
C VAL A 70 -6.61 6.51 14.59
N HIS A 71 -7.65 5.88 15.12
CA HIS A 71 -7.49 4.73 16.00
C HIS A 71 -6.90 3.53 15.22
N PHE A 72 -6.11 2.72 15.90
CA PHE A 72 -5.35 1.65 15.26
C PHE A 72 -6.23 0.65 14.48
N ILE A 73 -7.34 0.21 15.07
CA ILE A 73 -8.31 -0.68 14.42
C ILE A 73 -8.86 -0.04 13.14
N CYS A 74 -9.16 1.26 13.17
CA CYS A 74 -9.64 1.98 11.99
C CYS A 74 -8.59 2.06 10.89
N LYS A 75 -7.30 2.17 11.23
CA LYS A 75 -6.22 2.12 10.23
C LYS A 75 -6.23 0.78 9.49
N ILE A 76 -6.40 -0.33 10.20
CA ILE A 76 -6.47 -1.66 9.58
C ILE A 76 -7.70 -1.77 8.66
N ILE A 77 -8.88 -1.34 9.12
CA ILE A 77 -10.10 -1.41 8.31
C ILE A 77 -9.95 -0.56 7.04
N ILE A 78 -9.44 0.67 7.16
CA ILE A 78 -9.20 1.54 6.00
C ILE A 78 -8.23 0.88 5.05
N TYR A 79 -7.13 0.31 5.56
CA TYR A 79 -6.15 -0.40 4.74
C TYR A 79 -6.79 -1.54 3.93
N ILE A 80 -7.61 -2.40 4.56
CA ILE A 80 -8.28 -3.51 3.86
C ILE A 80 -9.19 -2.99 2.75
N ILE A 81 -10.02 -1.98 3.04
CA ILE A 81 -10.93 -1.39 2.06
C ILE A 81 -10.13 -0.78 0.89
N THR A 82 -9.09 -0.03 1.21
CA THR A 82 -8.23 0.59 0.20
C THR A 82 -7.50 -0.45 -0.64
N MET A 83 -7.05 -1.56 -0.05
CA MET A 83 -6.41 -2.67 -0.77
C MET A 83 -7.35 -3.26 -1.82
N ILE A 84 -8.58 -3.61 -1.43
CA ILE A 84 -9.60 -4.13 -2.36
C ILE A 84 -9.83 -3.13 -3.51
N LEU A 85 -10.00 -1.85 -3.17
CA LEU A 85 -10.26 -0.82 -4.17
C LEU A 85 -9.06 -0.61 -5.11
N THR A 86 -7.84 -0.74 -4.59
CA THR A 86 -6.61 -0.62 -5.38
C THR A 86 -6.48 -1.78 -6.35
N LEU A 87 -6.80 -3.01 -5.91
CA LEU A 87 -6.81 -4.17 -6.81
C LEU A 87 -7.82 -3.98 -7.94
N ILE A 88 -9.06 -3.58 -7.63
CA ILE A 88 -10.08 -3.30 -8.66
C ILE A 88 -9.60 -2.20 -9.61
N PHE A 89 -8.96 -1.15 -9.09
CA PHE A 89 -8.44 -0.07 -9.91
C PHE A 89 -7.32 -0.52 -10.85
N LEU A 90 -6.38 -1.33 -10.36
CA LEU A 90 -5.29 -1.89 -11.16
C LEU A 90 -5.81 -2.86 -12.23
N ASP A 91 -6.81 -3.68 -11.89
CA ASP A 91 -7.47 -4.62 -12.80
C ASP A 91 -8.15 -3.89 -13.96
N VAL A 92 -8.91 -2.83 -13.65
CA VAL A 92 -9.53 -1.96 -14.68
C VAL A 92 -8.49 -1.28 -15.57
N LEU A 93 -7.29 -1.00 -15.06
CA LEU A 93 -6.18 -0.46 -15.87
C LEU A 93 -5.46 -1.53 -16.71
N GLY A 94 -5.83 -2.81 -16.59
CA GLY A 94 -5.13 -3.92 -17.22
C GLY A 94 -3.72 -4.12 -16.69
N LEU A 95 -3.49 -3.74 -15.42
CA LEU A 95 -2.20 -3.89 -14.73
C LEU A 95 -2.15 -5.14 -13.83
N LEU A 96 -3.30 -5.80 -13.64
CA LEU A 96 -3.39 -7.15 -13.11
C LEU A 96 -3.71 -8.04 -14.31
N ASP A 97 -2.75 -8.87 -14.71
CA ASP A 97 -2.91 -9.87 -15.77
C ASP A 97 -3.93 -10.96 -15.40
#